data_AF-X1KWP5-F1
#
_entry.id   AF-X1KWP5-F1
#
_cell.length_a   1.000
_cell.length_b   1.000
_cell.length_c   1.000
_cell.angle_alpha   90.00
_cell.angle_beta   90.00
_cell.angle_gamma   90.00
#
_symmetry.space_group_name_H-M   'P 1'
#
loop_
_entity.id
_entity.type
_entity.pdbx_description
1 polymer ?
#
loop_
_entity_poly.entity_id
_entity_poly.type
_entity_poly.pdbx_seq_one_letter_code
_entity_poly.pdbx_strand_id
1 'polypeptide(L)'
;MRPNMQGLTTVFWKEFADDFTRWRFVILFALVLLAGVFAIYIAAGNITSEVVDTKFVFLRLFTTSGGALPSFLIFIVFFIPIVGIALGFDAINSERNSGTLSRVLSQPIYRDDVINGKFLAGVVTIAILLTSIVILVGGVG
;
A
#
# COMPACT_ATOMS: atom_id res chain seq x y z
N MET A 1 -23.26 -4.32 -27.80
CA MET A 1 -21.87 -4.61 -27.41
C MET A 1 -21.86 -4.91 -25.93
N ARG A 2 -21.55 -6.14 -25.51
CA ARG A 2 -21.40 -6.46 -24.08
C ARG A 2 -20.06 -5.87 -23.62
N PRO A 3 -19.99 -5.16 -22.49
CA PRO A 3 -18.69 -4.78 -21.94
C PRO A 3 -17.95 -6.08 -21.59
N ASN A 4 -16.83 -6.33 -22.28
CA ASN A 4 -16.01 -7.51 -22.05
C ASN A 4 -15.25 -7.32 -20.72
N MET A 5 -15.92 -7.58 -19.60
CA MET A 5 -15.31 -7.60 -18.25
C MET A 5 -14.10 -8.55 -18.14
N GLN A 6 -13.94 -9.44 -19.13
CA GLN A 6 -12.81 -10.37 -19.26
C GLN A 6 -11.46 -9.65 -19.46
N GLY A 7 -11.42 -8.54 -20.21
CA GLY A 7 -10.18 -7.81 -20.46
C GLY A 7 -9.61 -7.18 -19.19
N LEU A 8 -10.46 -6.39 -18.52
CA LEU A 8 -10.12 -5.73 -17.25
C LEU A 8 -9.66 -6.71 -16.17
N THR A 9 -10.42 -7.78 -15.94
CA THR A 9 -10.11 -8.78 -14.91
C THR A 9 -8.83 -9.54 -15.22
N THR A 10 -8.57 -9.85 -16.49
CA THR A 10 -7.32 -10.51 -16.90
C THR A 10 -6.10 -9.62 -16.62
N VAL A 11 -6.17 -8.33 -16.99
CA VAL A 11 -5.09 -7.38 -16.69
C VAL A 11 -4.93 -7.21 -15.19
N PHE A 12 -6.03 -7.06 -14.44
CA PHE A 12 -6.01 -6.93 -12.99
C PHE A 12 -5.29 -8.10 -12.31
N TRP A 13 -5.68 -9.34 -12.57
CA TRP A 13 -5.08 -10.51 -11.92
C TRP A 13 -3.61 -10.69 -12.27
N LYS A 14 -3.24 -10.39 -13.52
CA LYS A 14 -1.85 -10.40 -13.96
C LYS A 14 -1.04 -9.35 -13.19
N GLU A 15 -1.45 -8.09 -13.19
CA GLU A 15 -0.70 -7.01 -12.54
C GLU A 15 -0.66 -7.18 -11.02
N PHE A 16 -1.75 -7.68 -10.41
CA PHE A 16 -1.79 -8.00 -8.99
C PHE A 16 -0.78 -9.09 -8.62
N ALA A 17 -0.67 -10.15 -9.42
CA ALA A 17 0.34 -11.20 -9.21
C ALA A 17 1.78 -10.69 -9.44
N ASP A 18 1.96 -9.85 -10.46
CA ASP A 18 3.26 -9.23 -10.75
C ASP A 18 3.71 -8.35 -9.58
N ASP A 19 2.82 -7.49 -9.05
CA ASP A 19 3.11 -6.59 -7.93
C ASP A 19 3.68 -7.34 -6.72
N PHE A 20 3.04 -8.43 -6.29
CA PHE A 20 3.51 -9.23 -5.14
C PHE A 20 4.86 -9.93 -5.38
N THR A 21 5.21 -10.17 -6.64
CA THR A 21 6.45 -10.86 -7.02
C THR A 21 7.62 -9.89 -7.20
N ARG A 22 7.36 -8.58 -7.38
CA ARG A 22 8.41 -7.61 -7.68
C ARG A 22 9.18 -7.17 -6.43
N TRP A 23 10.49 -7.02 -6.58
CA TRP A 23 11.38 -6.51 -5.53
C TRP A 23 10.96 -5.14 -4.98
N ARG A 24 10.34 -4.29 -5.82
CA ARG A 24 9.79 -2.98 -5.41
C ARG A 24 8.75 -3.13 -4.30
N PHE A 25 7.87 -4.12 -4.42
CA PHE A 25 6.86 -4.41 -3.41
C PHE A 25 7.49 -4.89 -2.11
N VAL A 26 8.51 -5.76 -2.19
CA VAL A 26 9.23 -6.24 -0.99
C VAL A 26 9.87 -5.08 -0.22
N ILE A 27 10.49 -4.12 -0.91
CA ILE A 27 11.06 -2.91 -0.28
C ILE A 27 9.96 -2.08 0.40
N LEU A 28 8.85 -1.81 -0.31
CA LEU A 28 7.74 -1.04 0.24
C LEU A 28 7.11 -1.74 1.45
N PHE A 29 6.90 -3.05 1.36
CA PHE A 29 6.39 -3.87 2.45
C PHE A 29 7.32 -3.82 3.66
N ALA A 30 8.64 -4.00 3.46
CA ALA A 30 9.61 -3.95 4.55
C ALA A 30 9.66 -2.56 5.23
N LEU A 31 9.58 -1.48 4.45
CA LEU A 31 9.58 -0.11 4.97
C LEU A 31 8.34 0.16 5.82
N VAL A 32 7.16 -0.21 5.31
CA VAL A 32 5.88 -0.07 6.03
C VAL A 32 5.89 -0.93 7.29
N LEU A 33 6.34 -2.19 7.22
CA LEU A 33 6.44 -3.10 8.36
C LEU A 33 7.37 -2.54 9.45
N LEU A 34 8.56 -2.07 9.08
CA LEU A 34 9.49 -1.45 10.02
C LEU A 34 8.84 -0.26 10.73
N ALA A 35 8.11 0.60 10.01
CA ALA A 35 7.39 1.72 10.61
C ALA A 35 6.34 1.25 11.65
N GLY A 36 5.61 0.16 11.38
CA GLY A 36 4.67 -0.43 12.33
C GLY A 36 5.37 -0.99 13.58
N VAL A 37 6.47 -1.72 13.42
CA VAL A 37 7.27 -2.25 14.54
C VAL A 37 7.82 -1.12 15.41
N PHE A 38 8.31 -0.03 14.81
CA PHE A 38 8.75 1.15 15.54
C PHE A 38 7.61 1.82 16.32
N ALA A 39 6.42 1.93 15.72
CA ALA A 39 5.26 2.49 16.39
C ALA A 39 4.86 1.67 17.63
N ILE A 40 4.82 0.34 17.50
CA ILE A 40 4.56 -0.58 18.61
C ILE A 40 5.61 -0.40 19.71
N TYR A 41 6.90 -0.36 19.34
CA TYR A 41 8.00 -0.19 20.29
C TYR A 41 7.88 1.10 21.11
N ILE A 42 7.59 2.22 20.45
CA ILE A 42 7.39 3.52 21.11
C ILE A 42 6.16 3.47 22.02
N ALA A 43 5.04 2.95 21.53
CA ALA A 43 3.81 2.89 22.30
C ALA A 43 3.97 2.01 23.55
N ALA A 44 4.60 0.84 23.43
CA ALA A 44 4.88 -0.05 24.54
C ALA A 44 5.75 0.62 25.62
N GLY A 45 6.81 1.34 25.22
CA GLY A 45 7.66 2.08 26.15
C GLY A 45 6.94 3.22 26.88
N ASN A 46 6.02 3.93 26.20
CA ASN A 46 5.24 5.00 26.84
C ASN A 46 4.17 4.46 27.79
N ILE A 47 3.57 3.29 27.50
CA ILE A 47 2.56 2.66 28.36
C ILE A 47 3.14 2.21 29.70
N THR A 48 4.39 1.75 29.75
CA THR A 48 5.03 1.29 31.00
C THR A 48 5.63 2.42 31.84
N SER A 49 5.91 3.57 31.22
CA SER A 49 6.65 4.68 31.86
C SER A 49 5.75 5.71 32.53
N GLU A 50 4.52 5.87 32.06
CA GLU A 50 3.56 6.79 32.64
C GLU A 50 2.46 6.02 33.38
N VAL A 51 2.17 6.38 34.63
CA VAL A 51 0.97 5.94 35.37
C VAL A 51 -0.25 6.55 34.69
N VAL A 52 -0.61 6.04 33.51
CA VAL A 52 -1.69 6.59 32.69
C VAL A 52 -2.86 5.65 32.70
N ASP A 53 -4.01 6.24 33.00
CA ASP A 53 -5.35 5.71 32.79
C ASP A 53 -5.36 4.85 31.52
N THR A 54 -5.49 3.52 31.67
CA THR A 54 -5.46 2.51 30.59
C THR A 54 -6.61 2.68 29.58
N LYS A 55 -7.36 3.77 29.68
CA LYS A 55 -8.38 4.16 28.72
C LYS A 55 -7.68 4.53 27.41
N PHE A 56 -8.05 3.84 26.34
CA PHE A 56 -7.61 4.11 24.96
C PHE A 56 -6.18 3.68 24.60
N VAL A 57 -5.70 2.54 25.13
CA VAL A 57 -4.44 1.90 24.70
C VAL A 57 -4.39 1.70 23.17
N PHE A 58 -5.49 1.22 22.58
CA PHE A 58 -5.61 1.07 21.13
C PHE A 58 -5.34 2.37 20.36
N LEU A 59 -5.94 3.50 20.77
CA LEU A 59 -5.75 4.78 20.07
C LEU A 59 -4.31 5.32 20.24
N ARG A 60 -3.69 5.09 21.40
CA ARG A 60 -2.32 5.50 21.69
C ARG A 60 -1.30 4.80 20.77
N LEU A 61 -1.52 3.53 20.39
CA LEU A 61 -0.65 2.84 19.42
C LEU A 61 -0.52 3.58 18.08
N PHE A 62 -1.57 4.27 17.64
CA PHE A 62 -1.58 5.00 16.37
C PHE A 62 -1.16 6.47 16.52
N THR A 63 -1.38 7.06 17.70
CA THR A 63 -1.28 8.52 17.90
C THR A 63 -0.07 8.95 18.71
N THR A 64 0.49 8.08 19.55
CA THR A 64 1.66 8.40 20.37
C THR A 64 2.91 8.57 19.49
N SER A 65 3.62 9.68 19.70
CA SER A 65 4.95 9.92 19.14
C SER A 65 6.02 9.75 20.23
N GLY A 66 7.22 9.35 19.84
CA GLY A 66 8.35 9.13 20.75
C GLY A 66 9.51 10.05 20.42
N GLY A 67 9.64 11.15 21.16
CA GLY A 67 10.73 12.12 20.97
C GLY A 67 10.76 12.69 19.55
N ALA A 68 11.80 12.34 18.78
CA ALA A 68 12.02 12.81 17.41
C ALA A 68 11.29 11.99 16.32
N LEU A 69 10.68 10.85 16.68
CA LEU A 69 10.00 9.98 15.71
C LEU A 69 8.51 10.34 15.61
N PRO A 70 7.99 10.56 14.38
CA PRO A 70 6.57 10.85 14.17
C PRO A 70 5.70 9.67 14.57
N SER A 71 4.43 9.94 14.92
CA SER A 71 3.47 8.87 15.17
C SER A 71 3.15 8.09 13.89
N PHE A 72 2.67 6.86 14.06
CA PHE A 72 2.27 6.00 12.95
C PHE A 72 1.24 6.66 12.03
N LEU A 73 0.27 7.38 12.59
CA LEU A 73 -0.74 8.11 11.82
C LEU A 73 -0.08 9.17 10.92
N ILE A 74 0.84 9.97 11.46
CA ILE A 74 1.55 10.99 10.68
C ILE A 74 2.40 10.34 9.58
N PHE A 75 3.06 9.23 9.88
CA PHE A 75 3.82 8.47 8.88
C PHE A 75 2.92 8.04 7.71
N ILE A 76 1.77 7.43 7.98
CA ILE A 76 0.81 7.01 6.95
C ILE A 76 0.31 8.18 6.11
N VAL A 77 -0.11 9.27 6.76
CA VAL A 77 -0.64 10.47 6.07
C VAL A 77 0.38 11.06 5.10
N PHE A 78 1.67 10.97 5.41
CA PHE A 78 2.73 11.41 4.52
C PHE A 78 3.06 10.39 3.42
N PHE A 79 3.11 9.09 3.76
CA PHE A 79 3.55 8.05 2.84
C PHE A 79 2.51 7.67 1.78
N ILE A 80 1.22 7.57 2.17
CA ILE A 80 0.15 7.14 1.25
C ILE A 80 0.07 8.02 0.00
N PRO A 81 0.05 9.38 0.10
CA PRO A 81 -0.04 10.23 -1.09
C PRO A 81 1.15 10.04 -2.04
N ILE A 82 2.36 9.90 -1.51
CA ILE A 82 3.57 9.72 -2.31
C ILE A 82 3.51 8.39 -3.06
N VAL A 83 3.17 7.31 -2.37
CA VAL A 83 3.03 5.97 -2.97
C VAL A 83 1.88 5.94 -3.98
N GLY A 84 0.74 6.55 -3.66
CA GLY A 84 -0.41 6.63 -4.56
C GLY A 84 -0.09 7.37 -5.86
N ILE A 85 0.63 8.49 -5.78
CA ILE A 85 1.09 9.22 -6.97
C ILE A 85 2.07 8.37 -7.78
N ALA A 86 3.06 7.74 -7.12
CA ALA A 86 4.04 6.89 -7.79
C ALA A 86 3.39 5.73 -8.55
N LEU A 87 2.39 5.07 -7.95
CA LEU A 87 1.64 3.99 -8.58
C LEU A 87 0.73 4.48 -9.71
N GLY A 88 0.12 5.66 -9.57
CA GLY A 88 -0.62 6.30 -10.67
C GLY A 88 0.28 6.59 -11.88
N PHE A 89 1.50 7.08 -11.64
CA PHE A 89 2.49 7.26 -12.69
C PHE A 89 2.95 5.93 -13.30
N ASP A 90 3.20 4.90 -12.49
CA ASP A 90 3.62 3.58 -12.99
C ASP A 90 2.50 2.90 -13.80
N ALA A 91 1.23 3.06 -13.42
CA ALA A 91 0.09 2.55 -14.16
C ALA A 91 0.01 3.11 -15.60
N ILE A 92 0.41 4.37 -15.79
CA ILE A 92 0.39 5.04 -17.10
C ILE A 92 1.69 4.81 -17.87
N ASN A 93 2.85 4.93 -17.21
CA ASN A 93 4.16 4.98 -17.87
C ASN A 93 4.91 3.65 -17.89
N SER A 94 4.51 2.64 -17.10
CA SER A 94 5.23 1.36 -16.99
C SER A 94 5.51 0.74 -18.37
N GLU A 95 4.48 0.63 -19.21
CA GLU A 95 4.55 -0.02 -20.53
C GLU A 95 5.37 0.76 -21.56
N ARG A 96 5.40 2.09 -21.41
CA ARG A 96 6.23 2.95 -22.24
C ARG A 96 7.70 2.78 -21.85
N ASN A 97 7.97 2.70 -20.55
CA ASN A 97 9.33 2.55 -20.03
C ASN A 97 9.92 1.15 -20.30
N SER A 98 9.09 0.11 -20.34
CA SER A 98 9.51 -1.26 -20.69
C SER A 98 9.53 -1.56 -22.19
N GLY A 99 9.11 -0.61 -23.04
CA GLY A 99 9.06 -0.79 -24.50
C GLY A 99 7.98 -1.77 -24.99
N THR A 100 7.05 -2.17 -24.11
CA THR A 100 6.03 -3.19 -24.40
C THR A 100 4.68 -2.61 -24.81
N LEU A 101 4.53 -1.28 -24.84
CA LEU A 101 3.29 -0.60 -25.22
C LEU A 101 2.72 -1.05 -26.57
N SER A 102 3.57 -1.19 -27.60
CA SER A 102 3.12 -1.64 -28.93
C SER A 102 2.58 -3.08 -28.92
N ARG A 103 3.10 -3.95 -28.05
CA ARG A 103 2.64 -5.33 -27.88
C ARG A 103 1.32 -5.41 -27.13
N VAL A 104 1.11 -4.54 -26.13
CA VAL A 104 -0.15 -4.51 -25.38
C VAL A 104 -1.29 -3.98 -26.26
N LEU A 105 -1.02 -2.95 -27.07
CA LEU A 105 -2.02 -2.36 -27.97
C LEU A 105 -2.34 -3.21 -29.21
N SER A 106 -1.52 -4.20 -29.55
CA SER A 106 -1.80 -5.14 -30.66
C SER A 106 -2.69 -6.31 -30.26
N GLN A 107 -2.89 -6.51 -28.96
CA GLN A 107 -3.83 -7.49 -28.44
C GLN A 107 -5.27 -6.95 -28.50
N PRO A 108 -6.29 -7.82 -28.64
CA PRO A 108 -7.70 -7.41 -28.68
C PRO A 108 -8.22 -7.03 -27.27
N ILE A 109 -7.59 -6.04 -26.63
CA ILE A 109 -7.92 -5.53 -25.30
C ILE A 109 -8.08 -4.00 -25.43
N TYR A 110 -9.11 -3.43 -24.83
CA TYR A 110 -9.30 -1.99 -24.85
C TYR A 110 -8.24 -1.27 -24.00
N ARG A 111 -7.73 -0.14 -24.50
CA ARG A 111 -6.75 0.69 -23.77
C ARG A 111 -7.24 1.10 -22.38
N ASP A 112 -8.55 1.33 -22.23
CA ASP A 112 -9.15 1.75 -20.97
C ASP A 112 -9.18 0.59 -19.96
N ASP A 113 -9.37 -0.66 -20.43
CA ASP A 113 -9.29 -1.87 -19.59
C ASP A 113 -7.86 -2.10 -19.10
N VAL A 114 -6.85 -1.79 -19.93
CA VAL A 114 -5.44 -1.89 -19.54
C VAL A 114 -5.10 -0.89 -18.43
N ILE A 115 -5.50 0.38 -18.60
CA ILE A 115 -5.23 1.44 -17.63
C ILE A 115 -5.98 1.17 -16.32
N ASN A 116 -7.28 0.87 -16.40
CA ASN A 116 -8.10 0.60 -15.22
C ASN A 116 -7.66 -0.67 -14.49
N GLY A 117 -7.23 -1.72 -15.22
CA GLY A 117 -6.74 -2.96 -14.63
C GLY A 117 -5.45 -2.75 -13.84
N LYS A 118 -4.48 -2.02 -14.41
CA LYS A 118 -3.24 -1.64 -13.73
C LYS A 118 -3.48 -0.78 -12.51
N PHE A 119 -4.32 0.25 -12.65
CA PHE A 119 -4.65 1.14 -11.55
C PHE A 119 -5.35 0.39 -10.40
N LEU A 120 -6.35 -0.44 -10.72
CA LEU A 120 -7.10 -1.20 -9.72
C LEU A 120 -6.21 -2.23 -9.02
N ALA A 121 -5.32 -2.91 -9.74
CA ALA A 121 -4.35 -3.83 -9.14
C ALA A 121 -3.47 -3.10 -8.12
N GLY A 122 -2.88 -1.96 -8.49
CA GLY A 122 -2.08 -1.15 -7.58
C GLY A 122 -2.85 -0.67 -6.35
N VAL A 123 -4.09 -0.20 -6.51
CA VAL A 123 -4.95 0.24 -5.40
C VAL A 123 -5.26 -0.92 -4.44
N VAL A 124 -5.60 -2.10 -4.97
CA VAL A 124 -5.88 -3.28 -4.14
C VAL A 124 -4.62 -3.74 -3.40
N THR A 125 -3.46 -3.74 -4.06
CA THR A 125 -2.17 -4.04 -3.43
C THR A 125 -1.88 -3.11 -2.24
N ILE A 126 -2.06 -1.79 -2.41
CA ILE A 126 -1.92 -0.83 -1.30
C ILE A 126 -2.95 -1.11 -0.19
N ALA A 127 -4.20 -1.35 -0.55
CA ALA A 127 -5.26 -1.59 0.42
C ALA A 127 -4.96 -2.82 1.30
N ILE A 128 -4.45 -3.90 0.71
CA ILE A 128 -4.02 -5.10 1.44
C ILE A 128 -2.84 -4.79 2.35
N LEU A 129 -1.83 -4.07 1.86
CA LEU A 129 -0.68 -3.63 2.65
C LEU A 129 -1.10 -2.84 3.90
N LEU A 130 -1.93 -1.81 3.69
CA LEU A 130 -2.42 -0.95 4.77
C LEU A 130 -3.30 -1.70 5.76
N THR A 131 -4.21 -2.53 5.26
CA THR A 131 -5.08 -3.34 6.13
C THR A 131 -4.27 -4.32 6.96
N SER A 132 -3.28 -4.98 6.35
CA SER A 132 -2.37 -5.90 7.03
C SER A 132 -1.63 -5.21 8.19
N ILE A 133 -1.07 -4.02 7.96
CA ILE A 133 -0.34 -3.33 9.02
C ILE A 133 -1.24 -2.75 10.11
N VAL A 134 -2.43 -2.25 9.76
CA VAL A 134 -3.40 -1.77 10.75
C VAL A 134 -3.87 -2.92 11.64
N ILE A 135 -4.11 -4.10 11.06
CA ILE A 135 -4.43 -5.31 11.84
C ILE A 135 -3.26 -5.74 12.71
N LEU A 136 -2.03 -5.71 12.19
CA LEU A 136 -0.82 -6.09 12.94
C LEU A 136 -0.61 -5.17 14.15
N VAL A 137 -0.62 -3.85 13.93
CA VAL A 137 -0.43 -2.85 15.00
C VAL A 137 -1.62 -2.87 15.97
N GLY A 138 -2.84 -2.94 15.45
CA GLY A 138 -4.05 -2.99 16.26
C GLY A 138 -4.21 -4.26 17.07
N GLY A 139 -3.73 -5.41 16.57
CA GLY A 139 -3.78 -6.69 17.27
C GLY A 139 -2.83 -6.80 18.47
N VAL A 140 -1.89 -5.85 18.61
CA VAL A 140 -0.97 -5.78 19.76
C VAL A 140 -1.58 -4.97 20.93
N GLY A 141 -2.55 -4.10 20.67
CA GLY A 141 -3.21 -3.26 21.68
C GLY A 141 -4.50 -3.81 22.24
#